data_AF-A0A6P7LLZ3-F1
#
_entry.id   AF-A0A6P7LLZ3-F1
#
_cell.length_a   1.000
_cell.length_b   1.000
_cell.length_c   1.000
_cell.angle_alpha   90.00
_cell.angle_beta   90.00
_cell.angle_gamma   90.00
#
_symmetry.space_group_name_H-M   'P 1'
#
loop_
_entity.id
_entity.type
_entity.pdbx_description
1 polymer ?
#
loop_
_entity_poly.entity_id
_entity_poly.type
_entity_poly.pdbx_seq_one_letter_code
_entity_poly.pdbx_strand_id
1 'polypeptide(L)'
;MSFVEYGDLIQDGDIAIVYLSHDSMMAVKVQQGAQTQTRYGVIRHSTDLIGQRYGSKVTCSKGGWVHVLHPTPELWTVCLPHRTQILYTTDIATITMMLELKPGSIVCESGTGSGSLSHAILRTIAPTGHLHTVEFHQQRAEKVAEEFKEHRVDHLVTVRNQDVCKDGFGVTGVADAVFLDIPKPWEAVGHAKAAMRKQGGRVCSFSPCIEQVQKTCEALADQGFQEISTLEVLLRVHDVRTVSLPLPDFGPDPSAPARPDTKEQNHASVTLKTTTPPREMPGHTGYLTFATKPRL
;
A
#
# COMPACT_ATOMS: atom_id res chain seq x y z
N MET A 1 18.41 -5.17 -7.50
CA MET A 1 17.09 -4.52 -7.72
C MET A 1 17.12 -3.04 -7.43
N SER A 2 16.06 -2.33 -7.82
CA SER A 2 15.53 -1.26 -6.98
C SER A 2 13.99 -1.36 -6.95
N PHE A 3 13.34 -0.62 -6.05
CA PHE A 3 11.89 -0.46 -6.05
C PHE A 3 11.37 0.40 -7.23
N VAL A 4 12.27 1.00 -8.01
CA VAL A 4 11.95 1.93 -9.10
C VAL A 4 12.25 1.34 -10.49
N GLU A 5 12.97 0.22 -10.57
CA GLU A 5 13.31 -0.47 -11.82
C GLU A 5 13.22 -1.99 -11.65
N TYR A 6 12.70 -2.68 -12.68
CA TYR A 6 12.61 -4.14 -12.67
C TYR A 6 13.96 -4.80 -12.95
N GLY A 7 14.34 -5.76 -12.11
CA GLY A 7 15.42 -6.72 -12.37
C GLY A 7 14.88 -8.07 -12.83
N ASP A 8 15.62 -8.76 -13.70
CA ASP A 8 15.26 -10.11 -14.16
C ASP A 8 15.71 -11.19 -13.16
N LEU A 9 16.94 -11.08 -12.67
CA LEU A 9 17.58 -12.05 -11.77
C LEU A 9 17.69 -11.51 -10.35
N ILE A 10 17.52 -12.40 -9.38
CA ILE A 10 17.73 -12.14 -7.95
C ILE A 10 19.24 -12.03 -7.69
N GLN A 11 19.65 -10.94 -7.02
CA GLN A 11 21.04 -10.69 -6.67
C GLN A 11 21.25 -10.68 -5.15
N ASP A 12 22.52 -10.75 -4.73
CA ASP A 12 22.85 -10.53 -3.33
C ASP A 12 22.51 -9.09 -2.88
N GLY A 13 21.96 -8.95 -1.68
CA GLY A 13 21.49 -7.69 -1.13
C GLY A 13 20.10 -7.24 -1.60
N ASP A 14 19.45 -7.98 -2.49
CA ASP A 14 18.08 -7.71 -2.92
C ASP A 14 17.05 -8.00 -1.80
N ILE A 15 15.95 -7.26 -1.77
CA ILE A 15 14.73 -7.54 -0.99
C ILE A 15 13.72 -8.31 -1.86
N ALA A 16 13.71 -9.62 -1.76
CA ALA A 16 12.77 -10.47 -2.50
C ALA A 16 11.46 -10.68 -1.71
N ILE A 17 10.33 -10.79 -2.40
CA ILE A 17 9.04 -11.12 -1.77
C ILE A 17 8.76 -12.60 -1.95
N VAL A 18 8.75 -13.36 -0.85
CA VAL A 18 8.40 -14.79 -0.85
C VAL A 18 6.89 -14.92 -0.70
N TYR A 19 6.24 -15.38 -1.75
CA TYR A 19 4.79 -15.63 -1.79
C TYR A 19 4.48 -17.06 -1.33
N LEU A 20 3.83 -17.18 -0.17
CA LEU A 20 3.47 -18.47 0.45
C LEU A 20 2.02 -18.86 0.15
N SER A 21 1.12 -17.88 0.15
CA SER A 21 -0.30 -18.01 -0.24
C SER A 21 -0.92 -16.62 -0.42
N HIS A 22 -2.19 -16.57 -0.83
CA HIS A 22 -2.94 -15.32 -1.00
C HIS A 22 -2.81 -14.38 0.22
N ASP A 23 -2.98 -14.92 1.43
CA ASP A 23 -2.94 -14.14 2.67
C ASP A 23 -1.59 -14.16 3.39
N SER A 24 -0.53 -14.71 2.77
CA SER A 24 0.76 -14.87 3.44
C SER A 24 1.91 -14.65 2.48
N MET A 25 2.62 -13.57 2.72
CA MET A 25 3.82 -13.17 2.01
C MET A 25 4.84 -12.66 3.03
N MET A 26 6.12 -12.71 2.68
CA MET A 26 7.17 -12.13 3.51
C MET A 26 8.26 -11.49 2.66
N ALA A 27 8.78 -10.36 3.12
CA ALA A 27 9.96 -9.74 2.54
C ALA A 27 11.22 -10.38 3.13
N VAL A 28 12.17 -10.72 2.26
CA VAL A 28 13.42 -11.37 2.62
C VAL A 28 14.59 -10.61 2.02
N LYS A 29 15.52 -10.19 2.87
CA LYS A 29 16.82 -9.69 2.43
C LYS A 29 17.69 -10.88 1.99
N VAL A 30 17.94 -10.96 0.69
CA VAL A 30 18.79 -11.97 0.07
C VAL A 30 20.24 -11.70 0.46
N GLN A 31 20.89 -12.72 1.00
CA GLN A 31 22.25 -12.63 1.54
C GLN A 31 22.95 -13.96 1.31
N GLN A 32 24.16 -13.94 0.75
CA GLN A 32 24.96 -15.14 0.56
C GLN A 32 25.19 -15.87 1.90
N GLY A 33 24.93 -17.18 1.91
CA GLY A 33 25.07 -18.04 3.09
C GLY A 33 23.87 -18.01 4.05
N ALA A 34 22.96 -17.06 3.90
CA ALA A 34 21.77 -16.98 4.74
C ALA A 34 20.69 -18.00 4.34
N GLN A 35 19.77 -18.24 5.28
CA GLN A 35 18.65 -19.16 5.12
C GLN A 35 17.38 -18.54 5.66
N THR A 36 16.26 -18.75 4.97
CA THR A 36 14.93 -18.35 5.43
C THR A 36 14.09 -19.59 5.69
N GLN A 37 13.46 -19.63 6.87
CA GLN A 37 12.54 -20.70 7.25
C GLN A 37 11.12 -20.35 6.81
N THR A 38 10.44 -21.32 6.19
CA THR A 38 9.03 -21.20 5.83
C THR A 38 8.26 -22.44 6.28
N ARG A 39 6.93 -22.37 6.26
CA ARG A 39 6.07 -23.55 6.49
C ARG A 39 6.31 -24.68 5.47
N TYR A 40 6.87 -24.36 4.30
CA TYR A 40 7.16 -25.32 3.22
C TYR A 40 8.60 -25.87 3.27
N GLY A 41 9.43 -25.40 4.21
CA GLY A 41 10.82 -25.80 4.39
C GLY A 41 11.80 -24.62 4.34
N VAL A 42 13.08 -24.96 4.30
CA VAL A 42 14.19 -23.99 4.26
C VAL A 42 14.42 -23.53 2.82
N ILE A 43 14.66 -22.23 2.65
CA ILE A 43 15.16 -21.61 1.42
C ILE A 43 16.61 -21.17 1.69
N ARG A 44 17.58 -21.72 0.97
CA ARG A 44 19.00 -21.33 1.06
C ARG A 44 19.28 -20.25 0.03
N HIS A 45 19.67 -19.06 0.48
CA HIS A 45 19.74 -17.90 -0.40
C HIS A 45 20.78 -18.09 -1.52
N SER A 46 21.94 -18.68 -1.22
CA SER A 46 23.02 -18.89 -2.18
C SER A 46 22.66 -19.80 -3.36
N THR A 47 21.86 -20.84 -3.13
CA THR A 47 21.57 -21.87 -4.15
C THR A 47 20.17 -21.77 -4.71
N ASP A 48 19.21 -21.33 -3.88
CA ASP A 48 17.79 -21.40 -4.20
C ASP A 48 17.23 -20.04 -4.63
N LEU A 49 17.93 -18.93 -4.36
CA LEU A 49 17.50 -17.57 -4.71
C LEU A 49 18.46 -16.86 -5.67
N ILE A 50 19.72 -16.68 -5.28
CA ILE A 50 20.69 -15.87 -6.06
C ILE A 50 20.87 -16.48 -7.46
N GLY A 51 20.74 -15.64 -8.48
CA GLY A 51 20.80 -16.03 -9.89
C GLY A 51 19.51 -16.61 -10.47
N GLN A 52 18.48 -16.88 -9.64
CA GLN A 52 17.17 -17.28 -10.14
C GLN A 52 16.40 -16.07 -10.68
N ARG A 53 15.49 -16.33 -11.63
CA ARG A 53 14.59 -15.30 -12.15
C ARG A 53 13.48 -14.96 -11.16
N TYR A 54 13.14 -13.69 -11.03
CA TYR A 54 11.92 -13.30 -10.34
C TYR A 54 10.69 -13.93 -11.01
N GLY A 55 9.69 -14.28 -10.20
CA GLY A 55 8.51 -15.03 -10.60
C GLY A 55 8.71 -16.55 -10.62
N SER A 56 9.94 -17.05 -10.44
CA SER A 56 10.21 -18.49 -10.47
C SER A 56 9.62 -19.22 -9.26
N LYS A 57 9.27 -20.50 -9.48
CA LYS A 57 8.92 -21.45 -8.44
C LYS A 57 10.19 -22.02 -7.81
N VAL A 58 10.39 -21.78 -6.52
CA VAL A 58 11.54 -22.26 -5.75
C VAL A 58 11.11 -23.41 -4.86
N THR A 59 11.81 -24.55 -4.95
CA THR A 59 11.53 -25.73 -4.13
C THR A 59 12.31 -25.64 -2.82
N CYS A 60 11.61 -25.77 -1.68
CA CYS A 60 12.18 -25.74 -0.35
C CYS A 60 12.65 -27.14 0.10
N SER A 61 13.43 -27.20 1.17
CA SER A 61 14.05 -28.45 1.65
C SER A 61 13.09 -29.62 1.98
N LYS A 62 11.82 -29.37 2.29
CA LYS A 62 10.81 -30.41 2.61
C LYS A 62 9.97 -30.84 1.39
N GLY A 63 10.35 -30.44 0.17
CA GLY A 63 9.62 -30.74 -1.07
C GLY A 63 8.44 -29.81 -1.35
N GLY A 64 8.07 -28.92 -0.42
CA GLY A 64 7.17 -27.81 -0.67
C GLY A 64 7.81 -26.73 -1.53
N TRP A 65 7.04 -25.74 -1.99
CA TRP A 65 7.53 -24.71 -2.90
C TRP A 65 6.89 -23.36 -2.66
N VAL A 66 7.55 -22.31 -3.13
CA VAL A 66 7.11 -20.91 -3.06
C VAL A 66 7.33 -20.21 -4.40
N HIS A 67 6.68 -19.07 -4.62
CA HIS A 67 7.09 -18.14 -5.67
C HIS A 67 7.90 -16.99 -5.06
N VAL A 68 8.91 -16.53 -5.80
CA VAL A 68 9.73 -15.39 -5.36
C VAL A 68 9.47 -14.23 -6.32
N LEU A 69 8.81 -13.18 -5.83
CA LEU A 69 8.35 -12.05 -6.62
C LEU A 69 9.32 -10.88 -6.51
N HIS A 70 9.41 -10.10 -7.60
CA HIS A 70 10.12 -8.83 -7.58
C HIS A 70 9.39 -7.88 -6.62
N PRO A 71 10.10 -7.13 -5.76
CA PRO A 71 9.44 -6.21 -4.85
C PRO A 71 8.77 -5.07 -5.62
N THR A 72 7.62 -4.66 -5.12
CA THR A 72 6.92 -3.45 -5.49
C THR A 72 6.45 -2.75 -4.22
N PRO A 73 6.14 -1.44 -4.26
CA PRO A 73 5.58 -0.75 -3.10
C PRO A 73 4.31 -1.42 -2.56
N GLU A 74 3.45 -1.99 -3.43
CA GLU A 74 2.26 -2.73 -3.02
C GLU A 74 2.60 -3.98 -2.21
N LEU A 75 3.53 -4.80 -2.70
CA LEU A 75 3.94 -6.02 -2.00
C LEU A 75 4.71 -5.69 -0.71
N TRP A 76 5.51 -4.64 -0.72
CA TRP A 76 6.20 -4.14 0.47
C TRP A 76 5.22 -3.63 1.52
N THR A 77 4.18 -2.90 1.12
CA THR A 77 3.11 -2.43 2.03
C THR A 77 2.50 -3.58 2.83
N VAL A 78 2.34 -4.75 2.21
CA VAL A 78 1.79 -5.96 2.85
C VAL A 78 2.82 -6.67 3.74
N CYS A 79 4.11 -6.55 3.42
CA CYS A 79 5.17 -7.35 4.05
C CYS A 79 6.09 -6.58 5.01
N LEU A 80 6.00 -5.26 5.06
CA LEU A 80 6.94 -4.42 5.78
C LEU A 80 6.85 -4.63 7.30
N PRO A 81 7.92 -4.39 8.06
CA PRO A 81 7.87 -4.44 9.52
C PRO A 81 7.08 -3.26 10.05
N HIS A 82 5.86 -3.50 10.55
CA HIS A 82 5.01 -2.45 11.10
C HIS A 82 5.62 -1.83 12.36
N ARG A 83 5.92 -0.53 12.29
CA ARG A 83 6.32 0.30 13.44
C ARG A 83 5.22 1.29 13.85
N THR A 84 4.31 1.55 12.93
CA THR A 84 3.16 2.44 13.06
C THR A 84 1.97 1.80 12.35
N GLN A 85 0.79 2.37 12.55
CA GLN A 85 -0.27 2.19 11.57
C GLN A 85 0.23 2.71 10.21
N ILE A 86 -0.17 2.06 9.13
CA ILE A 86 0.21 2.43 7.76
C ILE A 86 -1.01 2.67 6.90
N LEU A 87 -0.79 3.39 5.80
CA LEU A 87 -1.71 3.43 4.68
C LEU A 87 -1.52 2.20 3.81
N TYR A 88 -2.65 1.67 3.33
CA TYR A 88 -2.69 0.55 2.40
C TYR A 88 -2.92 1.05 0.97
N THR A 89 -2.75 0.15 0.01
CA THR A 89 -2.74 0.45 -1.43
C THR A 89 -3.95 1.26 -1.91
N THR A 90 -5.15 1.04 -1.36
CA THR A 90 -6.37 1.76 -1.76
C THR A 90 -6.30 3.25 -1.46
N ASP A 91 -5.91 3.63 -0.24
CA ASP A 91 -5.72 5.02 0.14
C ASP A 91 -4.52 5.62 -0.62
N ILE A 92 -3.41 4.88 -0.71
CA ILE A 92 -2.19 5.30 -1.41
C ILE A 92 -2.46 5.60 -2.89
N ALA A 93 -3.25 4.77 -3.58
CA ALA A 93 -3.61 4.99 -4.97
C ALA A 93 -4.41 6.28 -5.15
N THR A 94 -5.37 6.51 -4.25
CA THR A 94 -6.18 7.73 -4.24
C THR A 94 -5.33 8.96 -3.96
N ILE A 95 -4.48 8.91 -2.94
CA ILE A 95 -3.55 9.99 -2.58
C ILE A 95 -2.64 10.32 -3.76
N THR A 96 -2.01 9.31 -4.36
CA THR A 96 -1.05 9.47 -5.46
C THR A 96 -1.70 10.18 -6.65
N MET A 97 -2.91 9.75 -7.04
CA MET A 97 -3.65 10.34 -8.15
C MET A 97 -4.13 11.76 -7.81
N MET A 98 -4.72 11.96 -6.63
CA MET A 98 -5.34 13.24 -6.24
C MET A 98 -4.31 14.32 -5.83
N LEU A 99 -3.07 13.93 -5.52
CA LEU A 99 -1.91 14.81 -5.39
C LEU A 99 -1.20 15.08 -6.74
N GLU A 100 -1.68 14.47 -7.84
CA GLU A 100 -1.11 14.62 -9.18
C GLU A 100 0.36 14.20 -9.28
N LEU A 101 0.76 13.20 -8.49
CA LEU A 101 2.14 12.72 -8.45
C LEU A 101 2.50 12.06 -9.78
N LYS A 102 3.68 12.41 -10.27
CA LYS A 102 4.25 11.94 -11.54
C LYS A 102 5.78 11.99 -11.51
N PRO A 103 6.48 11.37 -12.47
CA PRO A 103 7.92 11.48 -12.59
C PRO A 103 8.38 12.96 -12.57
N GLY A 104 9.37 13.26 -11.73
CA GLY A 104 9.87 14.63 -11.55
C GLY A 104 9.18 15.47 -10.46
N SER A 105 8.12 14.96 -9.84
CA SER A 105 7.44 15.69 -8.75
C SER A 105 8.33 15.79 -7.51
N ILE A 106 8.36 16.96 -6.88
CA ILE A 106 8.97 17.16 -5.56
C ILE A 106 7.87 17.08 -4.51
N VAL A 107 7.98 16.14 -3.58
CA VAL A 107 6.94 15.85 -2.60
C VAL A 107 7.47 16.08 -1.20
N CYS A 108 6.66 16.69 -0.35
CA CYS A 108 6.92 16.76 1.09
C CYS A 108 5.97 15.83 1.84
N GLU A 109 6.49 15.03 2.77
CA GLU A 109 5.73 14.05 3.55
C GLU A 109 5.99 14.23 5.05
N SER A 110 4.96 14.12 5.88
CA SER A 110 5.13 13.89 7.31
C SER A 110 3.86 13.26 7.88
N GLY A 111 3.90 12.23 8.73
CA GLY A 111 5.07 11.51 9.23
C GLY A 111 5.56 10.40 8.28
N THR A 112 6.86 10.12 8.28
CA THR A 112 7.40 9.00 7.50
C THR A 112 6.88 7.64 7.99
N GLY A 113 6.69 7.48 9.31
CA GLY A 113 6.13 6.26 9.91
C GLY A 113 6.92 5.01 9.55
N SER A 114 6.23 4.02 8.96
CA SER A 114 6.84 2.76 8.50
C SER A 114 7.26 2.80 7.02
N GLY A 115 7.16 3.94 6.33
CA GLY A 115 7.62 4.12 4.95
C GLY A 115 6.74 3.49 3.88
N SER A 116 5.50 3.09 4.19
CA SER A 116 4.55 2.49 3.24
C SER A 116 4.26 3.45 2.06
N LEU A 117 3.73 4.63 2.37
CA LEU A 117 3.45 5.67 1.38
C LEU A 117 4.74 6.18 0.72
N SER A 118 5.82 6.36 1.50
CA SER A 118 7.11 6.83 0.98
C SER A 118 7.60 5.97 -0.20
N HIS A 119 7.53 4.64 -0.12
CA HIS A 119 7.93 3.77 -1.24
C HIS A 119 7.03 3.94 -2.47
N ALA A 120 5.72 4.15 -2.28
CA ALA A 120 4.80 4.40 -3.38
C ALA A 120 5.06 5.77 -4.04
N ILE A 121 5.36 6.80 -3.26
CA ILE A 121 5.77 8.12 -3.75
C ILE A 121 7.07 7.98 -4.55
N LEU A 122 8.11 7.37 -3.97
CA LEU A 122 9.42 7.19 -4.61
C LEU A 122 9.30 6.53 -5.99
N ARG A 123 8.53 5.44 -6.08
CA ARG A 123 8.26 4.76 -7.36
C ARG A 123 7.51 5.62 -8.36
N THR A 124 6.66 6.53 -7.91
CA THR A 124 5.88 7.42 -8.79
C THR A 124 6.69 8.61 -9.29
N ILE A 125 7.57 9.16 -8.45
CA ILE A 125 8.30 10.39 -8.76
C ILE A 125 9.66 10.13 -9.43
N ALA A 126 10.18 8.91 -9.35
CA ALA A 126 11.38 8.49 -10.05
C ALA A 126 11.26 8.73 -11.58
N PRO A 127 12.39 8.95 -12.29
CA PRO A 127 13.76 9.00 -11.78
C PRO A 127 14.24 10.41 -11.38
N THR A 128 13.43 11.45 -11.63
CA THR A 128 13.87 12.85 -11.53
C THR A 128 13.22 13.65 -10.40
N GLY A 129 12.26 13.06 -9.68
CA GLY A 129 11.61 13.69 -8.54
C GLY A 129 12.42 13.52 -7.24
N HIS A 130 11.94 14.13 -6.16
CA HIS A 130 12.56 14.01 -4.84
C HIS A 130 11.52 14.05 -3.72
N LEU A 131 11.69 13.19 -2.71
CA LEU A 131 10.86 13.15 -1.51
C LEU A 131 11.58 13.80 -0.33
N HIS A 132 11.00 14.82 0.27
CA HIS A 132 11.42 15.38 1.55
C HIS A 132 10.46 14.91 2.64
N THR A 133 10.87 13.89 3.39
CA THR A 133 10.04 13.32 4.46
C THR A 133 10.53 13.72 5.84
N VAL A 134 9.61 13.96 6.77
CA VAL A 134 9.87 14.36 8.16
C VAL A 134 9.28 13.34 9.13
N GLU A 135 10.12 12.84 10.05
CA GLU A 135 9.71 11.97 11.15
C GLU A 135 10.33 12.46 12.45
N PHE A 136 9.51 12.90 13.40
CA PHE A 136 9.99 13.48 14.66
C PHE A 136 10.64 12.45 15.60
N HIS A 137 10.28 11.16 15.49
CA HIS A 137 10.82 10.12 16.34
C HIS A 137 12.12 9.55 15.78
N GLN A 138 13.25 9.86 16.46
CA GLN A 138 14.60 9.57 15.99
C GLN A 138 14.80 8.13 15.51
N GLN A 139 14.44 7.13 16.33
CA GLN A 139 14.63 5.72 15.97
C GLN A 139 13.87 5.32 14.69
N ARG A 140 12.69 5.91 14.43
CA ARG A 140 11.93 5.63 13.21
C ARG A 140 12.56 6.29 12.00
N ALA A 141 13.02 7.53 12.16
CA ALA A 141 13.73 8.27 11.13
C ALA A 141 15.03 7.56 10.70
N GLU A 142 15.81 7.08 11.66
CA GLU A 142 17.03 6.30 11.41
C GLU A 142 16.69 4.98 10.70
N LYS A 143 15.72 4.22 11.21
CA LYS A 143 15.35 2.93 10.64
C LYS A 143 14.85 3.01 9.20
N VAL A 144 14.00 3.99 8.91
CA VAL A 144 13.49 4.16 7.54
C VAL A 144 14.56 4.68 6.59
N ALA A 145 15.49 5.51 7.07
CA ALA A 145 16.64 5.94 6.27
C ALA A 145 17.59 4.77 5.94
N GLU A 146 17.77 3.82 6.85
CA GLU A 146 18.47 2.55 6.56
C GLU A 146 17.73 1.75 5.48
N GLU A 147 16.41 1.58 5.61
CA GLU A 147 15.59 0.86 4.63
C GLU A 147 15.71 1.50 3.23
N PHE A 148 15.65 2.83 3.11
CA PHE A 148 15.82 3.50 1.81
C PHE A 148 17.20 3.23 1.18
N LYS A 149 18.26 3.13 1.98
CA LYS A 149 19.61 2.77 1.50
C LYS A 149 19.66 1.30 1.08
N GLU A 150 19.12 0.40 1.91
CA GLU A 150 19.06 -1.03 1.60
C GLU A 150 18.27 -1.30 0.32
N HIS A 151 17.21 -0.51 0.09
CA HIS A 151 16.33 -0.63 -1.08
C HIS A 151 16.85 0.16 -2.30
N ARG A 152 18.00 0.83 -2.18
CA ARG A 152 18.69 1.60 -3.22
C ARG A 152 17.84 2.73 -3.80
N VAL A 153 17.06 3.41 -2.94
CA VAL A 153 16.19 4.55 -3.30
C VAL A 153 16.53 5.82 -2.51
N ASP A 154 17.57 5.79 -1.67
CA ASP A 154 18.04 6.90 -0.85
C ASP A 154 18.43 8.15 -1.65
N HIS A 155 18.86 7.97 -2.91
CA HIS A 155 19.15 9.08 -3.82
C HIS A 155 17.91 9.93 -4.20
N LEU A 156 16.69 9.41 -4.01
CA LEU A 156 15.43 10.11 -4.30
C LEU A 156 14.75 10.68 -3.04
N VAL A 157 15.33 10.49 -1.85
CA VAL A 157 14.68 10.86 -0.59
C VAL A 157 15.63 11.51 0.41
N THR A 158 15.12 12.49 1.13
CA THR A 158 15.78 13.07 2.30
C THR A 158 14.88 12.92 3.50
N VAL A 159 15.35 12.17 4.50
CA VAL A 159 14.66 12.01 5.80
C VAL A 159 15.20 13.06 6.77
N ARG A 160 14.30 13.83 7.38
CA ARG A 160 14.65 14.79 8.45
C ARG A 160 14.01 14.37 9.77
N ASN A 161 14.82 14.36 10.83
CA ASN A 161 14.33 14.13 12.19
C ASN A 161 14.03 15.46 12.88
N GLN A 162 12.79 15.93 12.77
CA GLN A 162 12.34 17.21 13.34
C GLN A 162 10.81 17.22 13.51
N ASP A 163 10.29 18.24 14.18
CA ASP A 163 8.85 18.45 14.36
C ASP A 163 8.30 19.30 13.22
N VAL A 164 7.51 18.69 12.32
CA VAL A 164 6.96 19.40 11.14
C VAL A 164 6.01 20.54 11.53
N CYS A 165 5.37 20.48 12.70
CA CYS A 165 4.47 21.54 13.18
C CYS A 165 5.21 22.78 13.69
N LYS A 166 6.51 22.65 14.02
CA LYS A 166 7.34 23.76 14.52
C LYS A 166 8.36 24.23 13.50
N ASP A 167 9.05 23.27 12.88
CA ASP A 167 10.23 23.52 12.04
C ASP A 167 9.91 23.37 10.54
N GLY A 168 8.71 22.88 10.21
CA GLY A 168 8.29 22.60 8.83
C GLY A 168 9.07 21.46 8.18
N PHE A 169 9.12 21.49 6.84
CA PHE A 169 9.71 20.40 6.02
C PHE A 169 11.22 20.56 5.76
N GLY A 170 11.84 21.64 6.25
CA GLY A 170 13.23 21.97 5.95
C GLY A 170 13.48 22.39 4.49
N VAL A 171 12.42 22.68 3.73
CA VAL A 171 12.45 23.20 2.36
C VAL A 171 11.36 24.26 2.18
N THR A 172 11.55 25.19 1.24
CA THR A 172 10.61 26.30 0.97
C THR A 172 10.49 26.53 -0.53
N GLY A 173 9.27 26.64 -1.04
CA GLY A 173 9.03 27.03 -2.43
C GLY A 173 9.38 26.00 -3.50
N VAL A 174 9.56 24.72 -3.14
CA VAL A 174 10.05 23.68 -4.06
C VAL A 174 9.04 22.56 -4.33
N ALA A 175 8.13 22.28 -3.39
CA ALA A 175 7.25 21.11 -3.46
C ALA A 175 6.08 21.34 -4.43
N ASP A 176 5.80 20.33 -5.24
CA ASP A 176 4.60 20.24 -6.09
C ASP A 176 3.41 19.68 -5.27
N ALA A 177 3.70 18.80 -4.31
CA ALA A 177 2.70 18.20 -3.43
C ALA A 177 3.17 18.07 -1.97
N VAL A 178 2.21 18.10 -1.04
CA VAL A 178 2.44 17.85 0.39
C VAL A 178 1.46 16.78 0.89
N PHE A 179 1.96 15.81 1.65
CA PHE A 179 1.16 14.82 2.34
C PHE A 179 1.36 14.90 3.86
N LEU A 180 0.25 14.86 4.62
CA LEU A 180 0.22 14.94 6.07
C LEU A 180 -0.52 13.75 6.71
N ASP A 181 0.21 12.87 7.38
CA ASP A 181 -0.27 11.82 8.30
C ASP A 181 0.38 12.03 9.67
N ILE A 182 -0.19 12.96 10.43
CA ILE A 182 0.25 13.34 11.78
C ILE A 182 -0.98 13.61 12.65
N PRO A 183 -0.87 13.54 13.99
CA PRO A 183 -2.03 13.73 14.88
C PRO A 183 -2.67 15.12 14.83
N LYS A 184 -1.91 16.15 14.43
CA LYS A 184 -2.36 17.55 14.38
C LYS A 184 -2.02 18.22 13.04
N PRO A 185 -2.62 17.79 11.92
CA PRO A 185 -2.25 18.29 10.60
C PRO A 185 -2.51 19.78 10.42
N TRP A 186 -3.53 20.33 11.10
CA TRP A 186 -3.85 21.76 11.09
C TRP A 186 -2.71 22.67 11.54
N GLU A 187 -1.83 22.21 12.44
CA GLU A 187 -0.65 22.99 12.88
C GLU A 187 0.44 23.05 11.79
N ALA A 188 0.46 22.09 10.86
CA ALA A 188 1.45 22.02 9.79
C ALA A 188 1.01 22.68 8.46
N VAL A 189 -0.25 23.13 8.34
CA VAL A 189 -0.78 23.69 7.08
C VAL A 189 0.00 24.92 6.60
N GLY A 190 0.39 25.81 7.51
CA GLY A 190 1.23 26.96 7.18
C GLY A 190 2.59 26.54 6.59
N HIS A 191 3.23 25.54 7.20
CA HIS A 191 4.48 24.97 6.71
C HIS A 191 4.32 24.24 5.37
N ALA A 192 3.19 23.55 5.16
CA ALA A 192 2.85 22.94 3.87
C ALA A 192 2.77 24.00 2.77
N LYS A 193 2.05 25.11 3.01
CA LYS A 193 1.96 26.23 2.06
C LYS A 193 3.34 26.83 1.74
N ALA A 194 4.20 26.97 2.75
CA ALA A 194 5.56 27.51 2.60
C ALA A 194 6.47 26.56 1.80
N ALA A 195 6.37 25.24 2.01
CA ALA A 195 7.13 24.24 1.28
C ALA A 195 6.78 24.21 -0.22
N MET A 196 5.52 24.48 -0.57
CA MET A 196 5.02 24.44 -1.94
C MET A 196 5.52 25.58 -2.82
N ARG A 197 5.68 25.29 -4.11
CA ARG A 197 6.02 26.27 -5.16
C ARG A 197 5.05 27.46 -5.22
N LYS A 198 5.50 28.58 -5.79
CA LYS A 198 4.67 29.77 -6.00
C LYS A 198 3.60 29.55 -7.08
N GLN A 199 3.90 28.66 -8.04
CA GLN A 199 3.00 28.28 -9.14
C GLN A 199 1.86 27.34 -8.73
N GLY A 200 1.64 27.16 -7.43
CA GLY A 200 0.63 26.29 -6.85
C GLY A 200 1.16 24.92 -6.45
N GLY A 201 0.26 24.07 -5.95
CA GLY A 201 0.55 22.70 -5.51
C GLY A 201 -0.66 22.03 -4.87
N ARG A 202 -0.57 20.72 -4.62
CA ARG A 202 -1.65 19.91 -4.02
C ARG A 202 -1.28 19.48 -2.60
N VAL A 203 -2.21 19.58 -1.66
CA VAL A 203 -2.04 19.05 -0.30
C VAL A 203 -3.06 17.95 -0.05
N CYS A 204 -2.65 16.92 0.67
CA CYS A 204 -3.51 15.88 1.21
C CYS A 204 -3.18 15.68 2.68
N SER A 205 -4.21 15.61 3.52
CA SER A 205 -4.09 15.16 4.90
C SER A 205 -4.93 13.93 5.16
N PHE A 206 -4.34 12.94 5.82
CA PHE A 206 -5.03 11.77 6.35
C PHE A 206 -5.38 12.01 7.83
N SER A 207 -6.59 11.68 8.25
CA SER A 207 -7.02 11.78 9.64
C SER A 207 -8.09 10.74 9.99
N PRO A 208 -7.94 9.95 11.07
CA PRO A 208 -8.95 8.97 11.47
C PRO A 208 -10.20 9.59 12.12
N CYS A 209 -10.10 10.78 12.72
CA CYS A 209 -11.22 11.40 13.43
C CYS A 209 -11.79 12.60 12.66
N ILE A 210 -13.11 12.75 12.65
CA ILE A 210 -13.76 13.83 11.91
C ILE A 210 -13.45 15.22 12.49
N GLU A 211 -13.14 15.31 13.78
CA GLU A 211 -12.73 16.55 14.45
C GLU A 211 -11.35 17.01 13.99
N GLN A 212 -10.48 16.08 13.59
CA GLN A 212 -9.19 16.41 12.99
C GLN A 212 -9.36 16.96 11.58
N VAL A 213 -10.31 16.39 10.82
CA VAL A 213 -10.71 16.88 9.50
C VAL A 213 -11.23 18.31 9.59
N GLN A 214 -12.18 18.57 10.50
CA GLN A 214 -12.77 19.90 10.70
C GLN A 214 -11.70 20.98 10.90
N LYS A 215 -10.79 20.76 11.86
CA LYS A 215 -9.69 21.70 12.14
C LYS A 215 -8.74 21.87 10.95
N THR A 216 -8.49 20.80 10.21
CA THR A 216 -7.62 20.85 9.02
C THR A 216 -8.26 21.65 7.90
N CYS A 217 -9.56 21.45 7.64
CA CYS A 217 -10.31 22.23 6.66
C CYS A 217 -10.35 23.73 7.02
N GLU A 218 -10.57 24.07 8.29
CA GLU A 218 -10.51 25.45 8.78
C GLU A 218 -9.13 26.07 8.53
N ALA A 219 -8.06 25.39 8.95
CA ALA A 219 -6.69 25.86 8.75
C ALA A 219 -6.31 25.99 7.26
N LEU A 220 -6.79 25.09 6.40
CA LEU A 220 -6.61 25.17 4.95
C LEU A 220 -7.30 26.43 4.38
N ALA A 221 -8.54 26.69 4.78
CA ALA A 221 -9.30 27.85 4.35
C ALA A 221 -8.63 29.16 4.81
N ASP A 222 -8.21 29.24 6.08
CA ASP A 222 -7.52 30.40 6.64
C ASP A 222 -6.18 30.69 5.95
N GLN A 223 -5.49 29.63 5.50
CA GLN A 223 -4.28 29.74 4.71
C GLN A 223 -4.55 29.97 3.21
N GLY A 224 -5.79 30.14 2.78
CA GLY A 224 -6.16 30.48 1.41
C GLY A 224 -5.99 29.32 0.42
N PHE A 225 -6.03 28.07 0.88
CA PHE A 225 -6.21 26.93 -0.01
C PHE A 225 -7.62 26.93 -0.60
N GLN A 226 -7.74 26.39 -1.80
CA GLN A 226 -9.00 26.26 -2.55
C GLN A 226 -9.29 24.78 -2.83
N GLU A 227 -10.48 24.49 -3.37
CA GLU A 227 -10.89 23.12 -3.75
C GLU A 227 -10.75 22.12 -2.59
N ILE A 228 -11.08 22.55 -1.37
CA ILE A 228 -11.04 21.70 -0.17
C ILE A 228 -12.10 20.61 -0.33
N SER A 229 -11.66 19.35 -0.36
CA SER A 229 -12.52 18.19 -0.56
C SER A 229 -12.08 17.05 0.35
N THR A 230 -13.00 16.52 1.14
CA THR A 230 -12.77 15.37 2.01
C THR A 230 -13.47 14.14 1.43
N LEU A 231 -12.75 13.03 1.36
CA LEU A 231 -13.26 11.74 0.90
C LEU A 231 -12.81 10.59 1.80
N GLU A 232 -13.50 9.46 1.68
CA GLU A 232 -13.13 8.17 2.27
C GLU A 232 -13.22 7.12 1.15
N VAL A 233 -12.29 6.15 1.13
CA VAL A 233 -12.29 5.08 0.14
C VAL A 233 -12.35 3.72 0.81
N LEU A 234 -13.43 2.98 0.56
CA LEU A 234 -13.66 1.66 1.16
C LEU A 234 -13.42 0.55 0.13
N LEU A 235 -12.43 -0.30 0.39
CA LEU A 235 -12.13 -1.47 -0.44
C LEU A 235 -13.07 -2.64 -0.11
N ARG A 236 -13.66 -3.24 -1.15
CA ARG A 236 -14.37 -4.52 -1.06
C ARG A 236 -13.78 -5.52 -2.03
N VAL A 237 -13.12 -6.55 -1.50
CA VAL A 237 -12.61 -7.68 -2.29
C VAL A 237 -13.73 -8.72 -2.41
N HIS A 238 -13.83 -9.40 -3.56
CA HIS A 238 -14.84 -10.44 -3.77
C HIS A 238 -14.16 -11.78 -4.07
N ASP A 239 -14.61 -12.84 -3.41
CA ASP A 239 -14.23 -14.21 -3.73
C ASP A 239 -15.09 -14.73 -4.89
N VAL A 240 -14.44 -15.25 -5.93
CA VAL A 240 -15.15 -15.94 -7.02
C VAL A 240 -15.38 -17.38 -6.61
N ARG A 241 -16.65 -17.81 -6.58
CA ARG A 241 -17.05 -19.16 -6.16
C ARG A 241 -18.10 -19.74 -7.10
N THR A 242 -18.08 -21.07 -7.23
CA THR A 242 -19.17 -21.81 -7.87
C THR A 242 -20.14 -22.21 -6.77
N VAL A 243 -21.41 -21.81 -6.88
CA VAL A 243 -22.47 -22.18 -5.95
C VAL A 243 -23.48 -23.08 -6.64
N SER A 244 -23.97 -24.09 -5.92
CA SER A 244 -25.06 -24.94 -6.37
C SER A 244 -26.28 -24.64 -5.52
N LEU A 245 -27.35 -24.18 -6.17
CA LEU A 245 -28.63 -23.90 -5.53
C LEU A 245 -29.54 -25.10 -5.75
N PRO A 246 -29.97 -25.80 -4.69
CA PRO A 246 -30.93 -26.89 -4.83
C PRO A 246 -32.25 -26.33 -5.35
N LEU A 247 -32.82 -26.96 -6.38
CA LEU A 247 -34.17 -26.62 -6.82
C LEU A 247 -35.16 -27.13 -5.75
N PRO A 248 -36.18 -26.33 -5.40
CA PRO A 248 -37.21 -26.79 -4.48
C PRO A 248 -37.93 -28.00 -5.08
N ASP A 249 -38.11 -29.03 -4.27
CA ASP A 249 -38.97 -30.16 -4.63
C ASP A 249 -40.42 -29.76 -4.37
N PHE A 250 -41.18 -29.57 -5.45
CA PHE A 250 -42.61 -29.23 -5.39
C PHE A 250 -43.52 -30.48 -5.39
N GLY A 251 -42.94 -31.67 -5.28
CA GLY A 251 -43.65 -32.94 -5.38
C GLY A 251 -43.86 -33.39 -6.83
N PRO A 252 -44.48 -34.58 -7.03
CA PRO A 252 -44.73 -35.11 -8.36
C PRO A 252 -45.69 -34.21 -9.14
N ASP A 253 -45.40 -34.02 -10.43
CA ASP A 253 -46.28 -33.29 -11.34
C ASP A 253 -47.64 -34.03 -11.45
N PRO A 254 -48.77 -33.39 -11.09
CA PRO A 254 -50.09 -34.02 -11.13
C PRO A 254 -50.54 -34.44 -12.54
N SER A 255 -49.83 -34.00 -13.58
CA SER A 255 -50.07 -34.39 -14.98
C SER A 255 -49.15 -35.52 -15.49
N ALA A 256 -48.17 -35.97 -14.69
CA ALA A 256 -47.22 -37.00 -15.09
C ALA A 256 -47.71 -38.43 -14.75
N PRO A 257 -47.56 -39.41 -15.66
CA PRO A 257 -47.97 -40.79 -15.40
C PRO A 257 -47.12 -41.43 -14.29
N ALA A 258 -47.77 -42.18 -13.40
CA ALA A 258 -47.14 -42.85 -12.25
C ALA A 258 -46.01 -43.79 -12.71
N ARG A 259 -44.77 -43.50 -12.29
CA ARG A 259 -43.61 -44.37 -12.51
C ARG A 259 -43.31 -45.21 -11.26
N PRO A 260 -42.84 -46.47 -11.40
CA PRO A 260 -42.52 -47.32 -10.26
C PRO A 260 -41.31 -46.78 -9.48
N ASP A 261 -41.33 -46.98 -8.16
CA ASP A 261 -40.36 -46.52 -7.18
C ASP A 261 -38.89 -46.86 -7.51
N THR A 262 -38.19 -45.94 -8.18
CA THR A 262 -36.72 -45.90 -8.20
C THR A 262 -36.25 -44.95 -7.11
N LYS A 263 -35.66 -45.53 -6.04
CA LYS A 263 -34.96 -44.82 -4.97
C LYS A 263 -33.66 -44.19 -5.49
N GLU A 264 -33.76 -43.12 -6.25
CA GLU A 264 -32.65 -42.19 -6.52
C GLU A 264 -33.25 -40.81 -6.81
N GLN A 265 -33.58 -40.08 -5.75
CA GLN A 265 -33.93 -38.67 -5.85
C GLN A 265 -32.64 -37.88 -6.09
N ASN A 266 -32.23 -37.77 -7.36
CA ASN A 266 -31.26 -36.75 -7.76
C ASN A 266 -31.96 -35.39 -7.64
N HIS A 267 -31.78 -34.70 -6.51
CA HIS A 267 -32.28 -33.34 -6.35
C HIS A 267 -31.67 -32.46 -7.45
N ALA A 268 -32.50 -32.00 -8.37
CA ALA A 268 -32.07 -31.12 -9.43
C ALA A 268 -31.49 -29.85 -8.81
N SER A 269 -30.34 -29.40 -9.31
CA SER A 269 -29.67 -28.20 -8.80
C SER A 269 -29.20 -27.33 -9.94
N VAL A 270 -29.19 -26.02 -9.71
CA VAL A 270 -28.66 -25.04 -10.65
C VAL A 270 -27.28 -24.61 -10.15
N THR A 271 -26.25 -24.88 -10.95
CA THR A 271 -24.88 -24.46 -10.66
C THR A 271 -24.57 -23.16 -11.39
N LEU A 272 -24.08 -22.15 -10.68
CA LEU A 272 -23.70 -20.86 -11.25
C LEU A 272 -22.41 -20.32 -10.62
N LYS A 273 -21.66 -19.53 -11.39
CA LYS A 273 -20.51 -18.77 -10.89
C LYS A 273 -21.00 -17.45 -10.31
N THR A 274 -20.58 -17.14 -9.10
CA THR A 274 -20.93 -15.90 -8.39
C THR A 274 -19.72 -15.32 -7.67
N THR A 275 -19.85 -14.07 -7.23
CA THR A 275 -18.91 -13.39 -6.34
C THR A 275 -19.54 -13.21 -4.97
N THR A 276 -18.79 -13.53 -3.91
CA THR A 276 -19.23 -13.30 -2.53
C THR A 276 -18.25 -12.34 -1.84
N PRO A 277 -18.73 -11.26 -1.19
CA PRO A 277 -17.87 -10.45 -0.35
C PRO A 277 -17.42 -11.26 0.88
N PRO A 278 -16.28 -10.87 1.49
CA PRO A 278 -15.87 -11.43 2.77
C PRO A 278 -16.96 -11.17 3.81
N ARG A 279 -17.08 -12.10 4.76
CA ARG A 279 -18.08 -12.01 5.84
C ARG A 279 -17.86 -10.79 6.75
N GLU A 280 -16.61 -10.38 6.86
CA GLU A 280 -16.18 -9.20 7.60
C GLU A 280 -15.44 -8.27 6.63
N MET A 281 -15.78 -6.99 6.64
CA MET A 281 -15.06 -5.98 5.86
C MET A 281 -14.12 -5.21 6.79
N PRO A 282 -12.92 -4.82 6.31
CA PRO A 282 -12.14 -3.79 6.98
C PRO A 282 -13.02 -2.56 7.22
N GLY A 283 -12.95 -2.00 8.43
CA GLY A 283 -13.71 -0.81 8.79
C GLY A 283 -13.07 0.47 8.22
N HIS A 284 -13.40 1.59 8.86
CA HIS A 284 -12.84 2.90 8.58
C HIS A 284 -11.30 2.92 8.78
N THR A 285 -10.55 3.37 7.76
CA THR A 285 -9.12 3.68 7.90
C THR A 285 -8.93 5.11 8.36
N GLY A 286 -9.42 6.06 7.57
CA GLY A 286 -9.37 7.50 7.83
C GLY A 286 -9.94 8.31 6.67
N TYR A 287 -10.15 9.59 6.93
CA TYR A 287 -10.55 10.56 5.93
C TYR A 287 -9.34 11.15 5.21
N LEU A 288 -9.45 11.35 3.91
CA LEU A 288 -8.47 12.03 3.07
C LEU A 288 -9.00 13.40 2.69
N THR A 289 -8.36 14.46 3.17
CA THR A 289 -8.71 15.85 2.87
C THR A 289 -7.70 16.44 1.90
N PHE A 290 -8.15 16.76 0.70
CA PHE A 290 -7.38 17.36 -0.38
C PHE A 290 -7.66 18.86 -0.48
N ALA A 291 -6.65 19.63 -0.90
CA ALA A 291 -6.85 21.02 -1.30
C ALA A 291 -5.78 21.48 -2.30
N THR A 292 -6.04 22.59 -2.99
CA THR A 292 -5.15 23.22 -3.96
C THR A 292 -4.60 24.53 -3.41
N LYS A 293 -3.28 24.71 -3.45
CA LYS A 293 -2.66 26.03 -3.30
C LYS A 293 -2.81 26.77 -4.64
N PRO A 294 -3.56 27.89 -4.71
CA PRO A 294 -3.70 28.63 -5.95
C PRO A 294 -2.36 29.24 -6.38
N ARG A 295 -2.25 29.56 -7.67
CA ARG A 295 -1.11 30.33 -8.19
C ARG A 295 -1.17 31.75 -7.62
N LEU A 296 -0.07 32.21 -7.05
CA LEU A 296 0.14 33.62 -6.71
C LEU A 296 0.64 34.40 -7.92
#